data_AF-A0A0L6CMD4-F1
#
_entry.id   AF-A0A0L6CMD4-F1
#
_cell.length_a   1.000
_cell.length_b   1.000
_cell.length_c   1.000
_cell.angle_alpha   90.00
_cell.angle_beta   90.00
_cell.angle_gamma   90.00
#
_symmetry.space_group_name_H-M   'P 1'
#
loop_
_entity.id
_entity.type
_entity.pdbx_description
1 polymer ?
#
loop_
_entity_poly.entity_id
_entity_poly.type
_entity_poly.pdbx_seq_one_letter_code
_entity_poly.pdbx_strand_id
1 'polypeptide(L)'
;MALRLIGTAATGYRTTDHRDEIAMLRVSARFRERSLLEHRARLAAAALLACHDDTSISLDDWIEPRALVEYLLGRPILKNQI
;
A
#
# COMPACT_ATOMS: atom_id res chain seq x y z
N MET A 1 35.11 6.38 10.71
CA MET A 1 34.59 6.52 9.34
C MET A 1 34.69 5.17 8.64
N ALA A 2 33.54 4.50 8.44
CA ALA A 2 33.25 3.49 7.41
C ALA A 2 31.88 2.86 7.75
N LEU A 3 30.85 3.18 6.95
CA LEU A 3 29.56 2.49 6.95
C LEU A 3 29.78 1.00 6.61
N ARG A 4 29.11 0.09 7.31
CA ARG A 4 29.00 -1.29 6.82
C ARG A 4 27.60 -1.85 7.06
N LEU A 5 26.82 -1.72 6.00
CA LEU A 5 25.82 -2.66 5.47
C LEU A 5 24.85 -3.24 6.49
N ILE A 6 23.66 -2.63 6.50
CA ILE A 6 22.41 -3.17 7.01
C ILE A 6 22.24 -4.58 6.43
N GLY A 7 22.46 -5.57 7.28
CA GLY A 7 22.19 -6.97 6.98
C GLY A 7 20.70 -7.14 6.74
N THR A 8 20.36 -7.51 5.50
CA THR A 8 19.32 -8.49 5.19
C THR A 8 18.03 -8.40 6.01
N ALA A 9 17.21 -7.40 5.73
CA ALA A 9 15.76 -7.51 5.93
C ALA A 9 15.15 -8.33 4.77
N ALA A 10 15.53 -9.60 4.71
CA ALA A 10 14.87 -10.62 3.87
C ALA A 10 14.09 -11.60 4.77
N THR A 11 13.61 -11.13 5.91
CA THR A 11 12.57 -11.81 6.66
C THR A 11 11.25 -11.60 5.94
N GLY A 12 10.76 -12.67 5.33
CA GLY A 12 9.42 -12.74 4.76
C GLY A 12 8.38 -12.41 5.83
N TYR A 13 7.99 -11.15 5.90
CA TYR A 13 6.75 -10.75 6.52
C TYR A 13 5.63 -11.18 5.58
N ARG A 14 5.10 -12.39 5.79
CA ARG A 14 3.70 -12.68 5.46
C ARG A 14 2.85 -11.85 6.40
N THR A 15 2.70 -10.57 6.12
CA THR A 15 1.68 -9.76 6.75
C THR A 15 0.44 -9.93 5.87
N THR A 16 -0.45 -10.84 6.25
CA THR A 16 -1.80 -10.95 5.69
C THR A 16 -2.70 -9.93 6.38
N ASP A 17 -2.33 -8.65 6.35
CA ASP A 17 -3.10 -7.58 6.98
C ASP A 17 -3.04 -6.32 6.11
N HIS A 18 -4.19 -5.92 5.57
CA HIS A 18 -4.32 -4.70 4.77
C HIS A 18 -3.90 -3.45 5.55
N ARG A 19 -3.83 -3.50 6.89
CA ARG A 19 -3.30 -2.40 7.73
C ARG A 19 -1.90 -1.96 7.35
N ASP A 20 -1.01 -2.89 7.00
CA ASP A 20 0.36 -2.55 6.61
C ASP A 20 0.39 -1.85 5.25
N GLU A 21 -0.43 -2.30 4.30
CA GLU A 21 -0.57 -1.68 2.98
C GLU A 21 -1.15 -0.27 3.09
N ILE A 22 -2.18 -0.08 3.93
CA ILE A 22 -2.76 1.23 4.24
C ILE A 22 -1.71 2.14 4.89
N ALA A 23 -0.92 1.61 5.84
CA ALA A 23 0.14 2.36 6.49
C ALA A 23 1.24 2.77 5.49
N MET A 24 1.65 1.87 4.59
CA MET A 24 2.63 2.17 3.53
C MET A 24 2.16 3.29 2.61
N LEU A 25 0.89 3.28 2.17
CA LEU A 25 0.31 4.34 1.34
C LEU A 25 0.28 5.69 2.08
N ARG A 26 -0.09 5.69 3.38
CA ARG A 26 -0.11 6.92 4.19
C ARG A 26 1.28 7.47 4.48
N VAL A 27 2.26 6.59 4.72
CA VAL A 27 3.65 6.99 4.99
C VAL A 27 4.30 7.52 3.71
N SER A 28 4.13 6.85 2.57
CA SER A 28 4.59 7.36 1.28
C SER A 28 3.94 8.69 0.91
N ALA A 29 2.66 8.89 1.25
CA ALA A 29 2.00 10.19 1.10
C ALA A 29 2.65 11.33 1.91
N ARG A 30 3.41 11.03 2.98
CA ARG A 30 4.07 12.03 3.83
C ARG A 30 5.50 12.37 3.37
N PHE A 31 6.16 11.48 2.63
CA PHE A 31 7.51 11.74 2.13
C PHE A 31 7.44 12.62 0.90
N ARG A 32 8.13 13.79 0.91
CA ARG A 32 8.28 14.78 -0.19
C ARG A 32 7.76 14.29 -1.55
N GLU A 33 6.45 14.34 -1.69
CA GLU A 33 5.73 13.99 -2.91
C GLU A 33 6.09 14.99 -4.00
N ARG A 34 6.33 14.53 -5.23
CA ARG A 34 6.71 15.42 -6.34
C ARG A 34 5.56 16.34 -6.76
N SER A 35 4.31 16.00 -6.42
CA SER A 35 3.13 16.83 -6.70
C SER A 35 2.00 16.64 -5.67
N LEU A 36 1.16 17.67 -5.51
CA LEU A 36 -0.06 17.59 -4.69
C LEU A 36 -1.02 16.50 -5.18
N LEU A 37 -1.05 16.24 -6.49
CA LEU A 37 -1.92 15.24 -7.10
C LEU A 37 -1.52 13.83 -6.65
N GLU A 38 -0.23 13.53 -6.68
CA GLU A 38 0.32 12.24 -6.26
C GLU A 38 0.02 11.99 -4.77
N HIS A 39 0.13 13.02 -3.93
CA HIS A 39 -0.24 12.96 -2.51
C HIS A 39 -1.72 12.62 -2.31
N ARG A 40 -2.60 13.29 -3.05
CA ARG A 40 -4.04 13.02 -3.00
C ARG A 40 -4.37 11.62 -3.51
N ALA A 41 -3.68 11.15 -4.55
CA ALA A 41 -3.87 9.81 -5.10
C ALA A 41 -3.47 8.73 -4.08
N ARG A 42 -2.34 8.88 -3.37
CA ARG A 42 -1.93 7.95 -2.31
C ARG A 42 -2.90 7.91 -1.13
N LEU A 43 -3.42 9.06 -0.71
CA LEU A 43 -4.46 9.12 0.34
C LEU A 43 -5.77 8.46 -0.12
N ALA A 44 -6.18 8.67 -1.37
CA ALA A 44 -7.36 8.04 -1.93
C ALA A 44 -7.20 6.52 -2.01
N ALA A 45 -6.05 6.02 -2.45
CA ALA A 45 -5.74 4.59 -2.46
C ALA A 45 -5.77 3.98 -1.06
N ALA A 46 -5.23 4.68 -0.05
CA ALA A 46 -5.28 4.23 1.34
C ALA A 46 -6.71 4.15 1.88
N ALA A 47 -7.56 5.12 1.53
CA ALA A 47 -8.97 5.15 1.95
C ALA A 47 -9.78 4.04 1.26
N LEU A 48 -9.50 3.79 -0.02
CA LEU A 48 -10.16 2.73 -0.78
C LEU A 48 -9.83 1.34 -0.22
N LEU A 49 -8.56 1.10 0.14
CA LEU A 49 -8.15 -0.15 0.77
C LEU A 49 -8.72 -0.31 2.19
N ALA A 50 -8.83 0.77 2.96
CA ALA A 50 -9.50 0.74 4.27
C ALA A 50 -11.00 0.44 4.14
N CYS A 51 -11.68 1.03 3.15
CA CYS A 51 -13.08 0.74 2.87
C CYS A 51 -13.28 -0.73 2.45
N HIS A 52 -12.39 -1.27 1.62
CA HIS A 52 -12.35 -2.69 1.28
C HIS A 52 -12.25 -3.57 2.54
N ASP A 53 -11.27 -3.27 3.41
CA ASP A 53 -11.03 -4.00 4.65
C ASP A 53 -12.25 -3.96 5.59
N ASP A 54 -12.83 -2.76 5.78
CA ASP A 54 -13.98 -2.56 6.67
C ASP A 54 -15.29 -3.21 6.14
N THR A 55 -15.47 -3.27 4.82
CA THR A 55 -16.74 -3.72 4.20
C THR A 55 -16.69 -5.13 3.62
N SER A 56 -15.50 -5.72 3.50
CA SER A 56 -15.25 -6.99 2.79
C SER A 56 -15.66 -6.98 1.30
N ILE A 57 -15.99 -5.82 0.71
CA ILE A 57 -16.32 -5.71 -0.73
C ILE A 57 -15.05 -5.88 -1.53
N SER A 58 -14.92 -6.95 -2.31
CA SER A 58 -13.68 -7.25 -3.04
C SER A 58 -13.29 -6.15 -4.03
N LEU A 59 -12.01 -5.77 -4.02
CA LEU A 59 -11.41 -4.95 -5.07
C LEU A 59 -11.18 -5.74 -6.38
N ASP A 60 -11.34 -7.07 -6.37
CA ASP A 60 -11.27 -7.88 -7.59
C ASP A 60 -12.34 -7.47 -8.61
N ASP A 61 -13.51 -7.02 -8.14
CA ASP A 61 -14.62 -6.59 -8.99
C ASP A 61 -14.38 -5.19 -9.58
N TRP A 62 -13.41 -4.45 -9.05
CA TRP A 62 -13.13 -3.05 -9.38
C TRP A 62 -11.73 -2.91 -9.99
N ILE A 63 -11.60 -3.36 -11.25
CA ILE A 63 -10.32 -3.48 -11.98
C ILE A 63 -9.50 -2.19 -11.93
N GLU A 64 -10.10 -1.04 -12.24
CA GLU A 64 -9.40 0.24 -12.28
C GLU A 64 -8.95 0.73 -10.89
N PRO A 65 -9.82 0.75 -9.85
CA PRO A 65 -9.40 1.03 -8.48
C PRO A 65 -8.29 0.12 -7.97
N ARG A 66 -8.38 -1.18 -8.25
CA ARG A 66 -7.34 -2.15 -7.86
C ARG A 66 -6.00 -1.80 -8.51
N ALA A 67 -5.99 -1.59 -9.82
CA ALA A 67 -4.78 -1.27 -10.56
C ALA A 67 -4.11 0.02 -10.03
N LEU A 68 -4.91 1.03 -9.66
CA LEU A 68 -4.39 2.25 -9.05
C LEU A 68 -3.74 2.00 -7.69
N VAL A 69 -4.37 1.22 -6.81
CA VAL A 69 -3.83 0.89 -5.49
C VAL A 69 -2.52 0.09 -5.63
N GLU A 70 -2.50 -0.94 -6.47
CA GLU A 70 -1.31 -1.76 -6.73
C GLU A 70 -0.16 -0.94 -7.32
N TYR A 71 -0.47 -0.03 -8.26
CA TYR A 71 0.51 0.88 -8.85
C TYR A 71 1.14 1.79 -7.79
N LEU A 72 0.32 2.40 -6.90
CA LEU A 72 0.80 3.30 -5.87
C LEU A 72 1.52 2.58 -4.70
N LEU A 73 1.17 1.32 -4.44
CA LEU A 73 1.90 0.44 -3.52
C LEU A 73 3.22 -0.07 -4.12
N GLY A 74 3.33 -0.12 -5.45
CA GLY A 74 4.46 -0.72 -6.16
C GLY A 74 4.48 -2.26 -6.10
N ARG A 75 3.37 -2.89 -5.71
CA ARG A 75 3.22 -4.34 -5.59
C ARG A 75 1.74 -4.75 -5.65
N PRO A 76 1.43 -6.01 -5.98
CA PRO A 76 0.07 -6.54 -5.88
C PRO A 76 -0.48 -6.40 -4.45
N ILE A 77 -1.77 -6.08 -4.32
CA ILE A 77 -2.45 -6.09 -3.01
C ILE A 77 -2.60 -7.54 -2.54
N LEU A 78 -2.56 -7.72 -1.22
CA LEU A 78 -2.84 -9.01 -0.61
C LEU A 78 -4.23 -9.49 -1.01
N LYS A 79 -4.36 -10.75 -1.40
CA LYS A 79 -5.67 -11.34 -1.63
C LYS A 79 -6.30 -11.62 -0.27
N ASN A 80 -7.50 -11.09 -0.06
CA ASN A 80 -8.26 -11.39 1.15
C ASN A 80 -8.57 -12.89 1.16
N GLN A 81 -8.09 -13.63 2.16
CA GLN A 81 -8.52 -15.01 2.38
C GLN A 81 -9.84 -14.94 3.15
N ILE A 82 -10.95 -14.91 2.41
CA ILE A 82 -12.30 -15.08 2.97
C ILE A 82 -12.41 -16.46 3.61
#